data_AF-A0A520JFP8-F1
#
_entry.id   AF-A0A520JFP8-F1
#
_cell.length_a   1.000
_cell.length_b   1.000
_cell.length_c   1.000
_cell.angle_alpha   90.00
_cell.angle_beta   90.00
_cell.angle_gamma   90.00
#
_symmetry.space_group_name_H-M   'P 1'
#
loop_
_entity.id
_entity.type
_entity.pdbx_description
1 polymer ?
#
loop_
_entity_poly.entity_id
_entity_poly.type
_entity_poly.pdbx_seq_one_letter_code
_entity_poly.pdbx_strand_id
1 'polypeptide(L)'
;MLLIGSTALGGCATKGYVNDQIATVNSHIDGMDGRLRTVEGTSGQALSQAQAAAGQAQQNGQRIDQINSRVDGLEQQMQQRQRKPRG
;
A
#
# COMPACT_ATOMS: atom_id res chain seq x y z
N MET A 1 -4.63 0.25 -57.87
CA MET A 1 -5.57 1.31 -57.44
C MET A 1 -4.79 2.36 -56.68
N LEU A 2 -4.64 3.54 -57.27
CA LEU A 2 -4.04 4.73 -56.68
C LEU A 2 -5.03 5.39 -55.72
N LEU A 3 -4.69 5.45 -54.43
CA LEU A 3 -5.21 6.49 -53.53
C LEU A 3 -4.03 7.14 -52.81
N ILE A 4 -3.11 7.68 -53.61
CA ILE A 4 -2.29 8.83 -53.23
C ILE A 4 -3.17 10.04 -53.57
N GLY A 5 -3.83 10.62 -52.58
CA GLY A 5 -4.77 11.71 -52.81
C GLY A 5 -4.88 12.65 -51.62
N SER A 6 -4.32 13.85 -51.77
CA SER A 6 -4.62 15.09 -51.02
C SER A 6 -3.92 15.39 -49.67
N THR A 7 -2.61 15.13 -49.53
CA THR A 7 -1.82 15.77 -48.44
C THR A 7 -1.46 17.25 -48.69
N ALA A 8 -1.84 17.86 -49.82
CA ALA A 8 -1.47 19.24 -50.16
C ALA A 8 -2.47 20.33 -49.72
N LEU A 9 -3.73 19.99 -49.42
CA LEU A 9 -4.75 20.95 -48.94
C LEU A 9 -5.15 20.73 -47.46
N GLY A 10 -4.74 19.60 -46.86
CA GLY A 10 -5.09 19.19 -45.49
C GLY A 10 -4.02 19.48 -44.43
N GLY A 11 -2.87 20.03 -44.79
CA GLY A 11 -1.75 20.28 -43.85
C GLY A 11 -2.13 21.16 -42.64
N CYS A 12 -3.10 22.07 -42.79
CA CYS A 12 -3.62 22.87 -41.68
C CYS A 12 -4.71 22.13 -40.87
N ALA A 13 -5.55 21.31 -41.52
CA ALA A 13 -6.63 20.58 -40.86
C ALA A 13 -6.13 19.34 -40.09
N THR A 14 -5.22 18.57 -40.69
CA THR A 14 -4.58 17.42 -40.02
C THR A 14 -3.63 17.87 -38.92
N LYS A 15 -2.92 19.00 -39.08
CA LYS A 15 -2.10 19.58 -38.00
C LYS A 15 -2.96 20.09 -36.84
N GLY A 16 -4.12 20.68 -37.11
CA GLY A 16 -5.10 21.02 -36.08
C GLY A 16 -5.57 19.79 -35.31
N TYR A 17 -6.02 18.75 -36.02
CA TYR A 17 -6.43 17.48 -35.41
C TYR A 17 -5.31 16.82 -34.60
N VAL A 18 -4.09 16.77 -35.12
CA VAL A 18 -2.92 16.22 -34.40
C VAL A 18 -2.60 17.06 -33.16
N ASN A 19 -2.67 18.39 -33.25
CA ASN A 19 -2.44 19.27 -32.10
C ASN A 19 -3.51 19.05 -31.00
N ASP A 20 -4.78 18.90 -31.38
CA ASP A 20 -5.87 18.64 -30.42
C ASP A 20 -5.70 17.28 -29.73
N GLN A 21 -5.26 16.26 -30.47
CA GLN A 21 -4.94 14.95 -29.90
C GLN A 21 -3.72 15.02 -28.97
N ILE A 22 -2.67 15.77 -29.33
CA ILE A 22 -1.52 16.00 -28.47
C ILE A 22 -1.94 16.74 -27.19
N ALA A 23 -2.79 17.76 -27.30
CA ALA A 23 -3.31 18.50 -26.15
C ALA A 23 -4.12 17.58 -25.21
N THR A 24 -4.95 16.71 -25.79
CA THR A 24 -5.71 15.70 -25.05
C THR A 24 -4.76 14.72 -24.33
N VAL A 25 -3.76 14.18 -25.03
CA VAL A 25 -2.76 13.27 -24.44
C VAL A 25 -1.96 13.95 -23.33
N ASN A 26 -1.54 15.21 -23.51
CA ASN A 26 -0.84 15.97 -22.46
C ASN A 26 -1.71 16.13 -21.22
N SER A 27 -2.99 16.49 -21.37
CA SER A 27 -3.92 16.57 -20.24
C SER A 27 -4.09 15.22 -19.53
N HIS A 28 -4.10 14.11 -20.27
CA HIS A 28 -4.11 12.78 -19.69
C HIS A 28 -2.82 12.46 -18.93
N ILE A 29 -1.66 12.81 -19.48
CA ILE A 29 -0.35 12.61 -18.83
C ILE A 29 -0.28 13.41 -17.52
N ASP A 30 -0.68 14.68 -17.53
CA ASP A 30 -0.71 15.53 -16.32
C ASP A 30 -1.63 14.94 -15.25
N GLY A 31 -2.80 14.44 -15.67
CA GLY A 31 -3.73 13.74 -14.78
C GLY A 31 -3.16 12.44 -14.21
N MET A 32 -2.39 11.67 -15.00
CA MET A 32 -1.72 10.46 -14.55
C MET A 32 -0.57 10.77 -13.59
N ASP A 33 0.24 11.80 -13.87
CA ASP A 33 1.33 12.26 -13.02
C ASP A 33 0.81 12.70 -11.63
N GLY A 34 -0.31 13.43 -11.59
CA GLY A 34 -0.97 13.79 -10.33
C GLY A 34 -1.46 12.57 -9.53
N ARG A 35 -2.01 11.56 -10.21
CA ARG A 35 -2.42 10.30 -9.58
C ARG A 35 -1.22 9.51 -9.08
N LEU A 36 -0.14 9.44 -9.85
CA LEU A 36 1.10 8.76 -9.46
C LEU A 36 1.69 9.37 -8.20
N ARG A 37 1.82 10.71 -8.12
CA ARG A 37 2.27 11.38 -6.88
C ARG A 37 1.40 11.05 -5.67
N THR A 38 0.08 10.98 -5.88
CA THR A 38 -0.87 10.62 -4.80
C THR A 38 -0.67 9.18 -4.35
N VAL A 39 -0.50 8.25 -5.29
CA VAL A 39 -0.24 6.83 -5.01
C VAL A 39 1.11 6.64 -4.33
N GLU A 40 2.16 7.32 -4.78
CA GLU A 40 3.49 7.27 -4.17
C GLU A 40 3.44 7.78 -2.72
N GLY A 41 2.76 8.90 -2.47
CA GLY A 41 2.57 9.43 -1.11
C GLY A 41 1.80 8.46 -0.22
N THR A 42 0.68 7.91 -0.70
CA THR A 42 -0.15 6.95 0.04
C THR A 42 0.63 5.66 0.32
N SER A 43 1.38 5.16 -0.65
CA SER A 43 2.17 3.93 -0.54
C SER A 43 3.33 4.12 0.45
N GLY A 44 3.99 5.28 0.44
CA GLY A 44 5.02 5.62 1.43
C GLY A 44 4.48 5.65 2.85
N GLN A 45 3.30 6.27 3.04
CA GLN A 45 2.61 6.27 4.33
C GLN A 45 2.22 4.86 4.77
N ALA A 46 1.66 4.05 3.87
CA ALA A 46 1.28 2.67 4.15
C ALA A 46 2.49 1.81 4.53
N LEU A 47 3.63 1.99 3.85
CA LEU A 47 4.88 1.30 4.19
C LEU A 47 5.39 1.70 5.58
N SER A 48 5.39 3.00 5.91
CA SER A 48 5.77 3.47 7.24
C SER A 48 4.86 2.90 8.33
N GLN A 49 3.55 2.86 8.08
CA GLN A 49 2.59 2.29 9.02
C GLN A 49 2.79 0.79 9.18
N ALA A 50 3.04 0.06 8.10
CA ALA A 50 3.32 -1.37 8.14
C ALA A 50 4.59 -1.69 8.94
N GLN A 51 5.66 -0.90 8.78
CA GLN A 51 6.89 -1.04 9.56
C GLN A 51 6.65 -0.81 11.06
N ALA A 52 5.90 0.24 11.41
CA ALA A 52 5.52 0.51 12.80
C ALA A 52 4.68 -0.63 13.39
N ALA A 53 3.69 -1.13 12.64
CA ALA A 53 2.85 -2.26 13.05
C ALA A 53 3.66 -3.55 13.25
N ALA A 54 4.64 -3.83 12.37
CA ALA A 54 5.54 -4.97 12.52
C ALA A 54 6.38 -4.86 13.81
N GLY A 55 6.92 -3.68 14.11
CA GLY A 55 7.65 -3.43 15.36
C GLY A 55 6.77 -3.62 16.60
N GLN A 56 5.54 -3.10 16.56
CA GLN A 56 4.59 -3.27 17.65
C GLN A 56 4.18 -4.74 17.84
N ALA A 57 3.97 -5.49 16.75
CA ALA A 57 3.65 -6.90 16.80
C ALA A 57 4.78 -7.72 17.45
N GLN A 58 6.04 -7.42 17.11
CA GLN A 58 7.21 -8.07 17.73
C GLN A 58 7.29 -7.78 19.24
N GLN A 59 7.07 -6.52 19.65
CA GLN A 59 7.02 -6.15 21.06
C GLN A 59 5.88 -6.86 21.80
N ASN A 60 4.70 -6.96 21.18
CA ASN A 60 3.57 -7.66 21.75
C ASN A 60 3.85 -9.16 21.90
N GLY A 61 4.51 -9.80 20.93
CA GLY A 61 4.95 -11.19 21.04
C GLY A 61 5.80 -11.45 22.28
N GLN A 62 6.82 -10.62 22.51
CA GLN A 62 7.67 -10.73 23.70
C GLN A 62 6.90 -10.56 25.02
N ARG A 63 5.92 -9.64 25.05
CA ARG A 63 5.07 -9.45 26.23
C ARG A 63 4.15 -10.64 26.46
N ILE A 64 3.61 -11.24 25.39
CA ILE A 64 2.78 -12.44 25.46
C ILE A 64 3.60 -13.60 26.03
N ASP A 65 4.84 -13.81 25.57
CA ASP A 65 5.71 -14.87 26.07
C ASP A 65 6.01 -14.73 27.58
N GLN A 66 6.23 -13.49 28.04
CA GLN A 66 6.40 -13.19 29.46
C GLN A 66 5.13 -13.48 30.27
N ILE A 67 3.96 -13.14 29.71
CA ILE A 67 2.67 -13.41 30.37
C ILE A 67 2.43 -14.91 30.44
N ASN A 68 2.66 -15.66 29.35
CA ASN A 68 2.52 -17.12 29.32
C ASN A 68 3.39 -17.77 30.39
N SER A 69 4.68 -17.39 30.47
CA SER A 69 5.60 -17.90 31.49
C SER A 69 5.11 -17.65 32.93
N ARG A 70 4.49 -16.49 33.17
CA ARG A 70 3.91 -16.14 34.48
C ARG A 70 2.64 -16.92 34.77
N VAL A 71 1.79 -17.11 33.77
CA VAL A 71 0.55 -17.91 33.87
C VAL A 71 0.90 -19.36 34.18
N ASP A 72 1.86 -19.95 33.49
CA ASP A 72 2.33 -21.31 33.72
C ASP A 72 2.84 -21.49 35.17
N GLY A 73 3.63 -20.52 35.66
CA GLY A 73 4.12 -20.53 37.05
C GLY A 73 2.99 -20.42 38.07
N LEU A 74 1.99 -19.57 37.82
CA LEU A 74 0.82 -19.44 38.69
C LEU A 74 -0.02 -20.73 38.70
N GLU A 75 -0.21 -21.35 37.55
CA GLU A 75 -0.97 -22.59 37.42
C GLU A 75 -0.30 -23.73 38.20
N GLN A 76 1.02 -23.88 38.05
CA GLN A 76 1.80 -24.86 38.84
C GLN A 76 1.67 -24.61 40.35
N GLN A 77 1.74 -23.35 40.78
CA GLN A 77 1.59 -23.00 42.20
C GLN A 77 0.17 -23.33 42.72
N MET A 78 -0.87 -23.08 41.92
CA MET A 78 -2.25 -23.42 42.29
C MET A 78 -2.46 -24.93 42.38
N GLN A 79 -1.93 -25.71 41.43
CA GLN A 79 -1.99 -27.17 41.46
C GLN A 79 -1.30 -27.74 42.70
N GLN A 80 -0.14 -27.19 43.09
CA GLN A 80 0.55 -27.59 44.32
C GLN A 80 -0.27 -27.26 45.58
N ARG A 81 -0.93 -26.09 45.65
CA ARG A 81 -1.81 -25.74 46.77
C ARG A 81 -3.05 -26.63 46.85
N GLN A 82 -3.64 -27.01 45.71
CA GLN A 82 -4.79 -27.92 45.67
C GLN A 82 -4.42 -29.34 46.11
N ARG A 83 -3.19 -29.79 45.78
CA ARG A 83 -2.70 -31.12 46.18
C ARG A 83 -2.31 -31.23 47.65
N LYS A 84 -2.07 -30.11 48.35
CA LYS A 84 -1.80 -30.14 49.79
C LYS A 84 -3.12 -30.35 50.53
N PRO A 85 -3.36 -31.52 51.17
CA PRO A 85 -4.60 -31.75 51.89
C PRO A 85 -4.70 -30.71 53.01
N ARG A 86 -5.87 -30.07 53.10
CA ARG A 86 -6.24 -29.25 54.25
C ARG A 86 -6.47 -30.20 55.42
N GLY A 87 -5.39 -30.49 56.14
CA GLY A 87 -5.44 -31.10 57.47
C GLY A 87 -6.03 -30.13 58.48
#